data_AF-A0A951JHV8-F1
#
_entry.id   AF-A0A951JHV8-F1
#
_cell.length_a   1.000
_cell.length_b   1.000
_cell.length_c   1.000
_cell.angle_alpha   90.00
_cell.angle_beta   90.00
_cell.angle_gamma   90.00
#
_symmetry.space_group_name_H-M   'P 1'
#
loop_
_entity.id
_entity.type
_entity.pdbx_description
1 polymer ?
#
loop_
_entity_poly.entity_id
_entity_poly.type
_entity_poly.pdbx_seq_one_letter_code
_entity_poly.pdbx_strand_id
1 'polypeptide(L)'
;MLRSRHPRDRTLLQRLDDRVVPVLQRRAHATAHRMGAAWPVRAARRSGRAVARVVTWPLRLSLVRRIGRFVVLILAAPLWVLAGAGRRVGGWLISDRTVGMLERHRQGLALAAAVIAFVGSYVHLQRYPDLRADGPARGAMAPSWGSDVDSDPAAAVAVGPAVGVLVAAHVDERQRALADAADGEERLAVVSFGRYLTAAEVAERLPADVTAAVALLRVPAEGEEPFRVELGRRPVAAIDAAVAAHRRSLAEDQKQLASLVASQTVEDPTFEGFYEQDLQRLKAALEVIASDGGVVFAVVVRGPVTALRELVDSPDVRLVDVAPAEADAATARFYGILPEDRTQTTYGAPA
;
A
#
# COMPACT_ATOMS: atom_id res chain seq x y z
N MET A 1 30.53 48.28 9.59
CA MET A 1 31.55 47.84 8.61
C MET A 1 31.69 46.32 8.69
N LEU A 2 31.97 45.67 7.55
CA LEU A 2 32.13 44.22 7.30
C LEU A 2 30.84 43.39 7.09
N ARG A 3 30.45 43.25 5.82
CA ARG A 3 29.78 42.07 5.27
C ARG A 3 30.49 41.67 3.97
N SER A 4 31.22 40.56 4.00
CA SER A 4 31.75 39.88 2.80
C SER A 4 30.83 38.72 2.44
N ARG A 5 30.16 38.80 1.29
CA ARG A 5 29.52 37.64 0.64
C ARG A 5 30.40 37.16 -0.52
N HIS A 6 30.77 35.89 -0.46
CA HIS A 6 31.66 35.22 -1.41
C HIS A 6 30.93 34.90 -2.74
N PRO A 7 31.58 35.02 -3.92
CA PRO A 7 30.92 34.86 -5.22
C PRO A 7 31.05 33.45 -5.85
N ARG A 8 31.06 32.37 -5.04
CA ARG A 8 31.33 31.00 -5.56
C ARG A 8 30.11 30.15 -5.92
N ASP A 9 28.87 30.58 -5.65
CA ASP A 9 27.68 29.72 -5.86
C ASP A 9 26.99 29.85 -7.24
N ARG A 10 27.40 30.80 -8.10
CA ARG A 10 26.72 31.01 -9.39
C ARG A 10 27.15 30.05 -10.51
N THR A 11 28.30 29.41 -10.40
CA THR A 11 28.85 28.57 -11.48
C THR A 11 28.32 27.12 -11.49
N LEU A 12 27.75 26.62 -10.39
CA LEU A 12 27.22 25.25 -10.34
C LEU A 12 25.83 25.11 -10.96
N LEU A 13 24.93 26.08 -10.74
CA LEU A 13 23.61 26.09 -11.35
C LEU A 13 23.67 26.30 -12.88
N GLN A 14 24.63 27.09 -13.34
CA GLN A 14 24.82 27.34 -14.78
C GLN A 14 25.40 26.13 -15.52
N ARG A 15 26.21 25.30 -14.84
CA ARG A 15 26.75 24.04 -15.41
C ARG A 15 25.75 22.88 -15.43
N LEU A 16 24.71 22.94 -14.59
CA LEU A 16 23.60 21.97 -14.60
C LEU A 16 22.66 22.23 -15.78
N ASP A 17 22.41 23.49 -16.12
CA ASP A 17 21.52 23.87 -17.23
C ASP A 17 22.06 23.40 -18.60
N ASP A 18 23.38 23.54 -18.81
CA ASP A 18 24.03 23.16 -20.08
C ASP A 18 24.09 21.64 -20.32
N ARG A 19 23.97 20.81 -19.27
CA ARG A 19 24.02 19.34 -19.40
C ARG A 19 22.65 18.68 -19.46
N VAL A 20 21.65 19.25 -18.78
CA VAL A 20 20.33 18.62 -18.64
C VAL A 20 19.42 18.96 -19.83
N VAL A 21 19.47 20.20 -20.34
CA VAL A 21 18.62 20.65 -21.45
C VAL A 21 18.83 19.84 -22.74
N PRO A 22 20.07 19.50 -23.16
CA PRO A 22 20.29 18.70 -24.38
C PRO A 22 19.84 17.25 -24.26
N VAL A 23 19.77 16.70 -23.03
CA VAL A 23 19.31 15.32 -22.78
C VAL A 23 17.79 15.25 -22.86
N LEU A 24 17.09 16.24 -22.29
CA LEU A 24 15.63 16.32 -22.35
C LEU A 24 15.14 16.61 -23.79
N GLN A 25 15.84 17.46 -24.53
CA GLN A 25 15.53 17.70 -25.95
C GLN A 25 15.73 16.46 -26.82
N ARG A 26 16.79 15.66 -26.57
CA ARG A 26 17.00 14.39 -27.28
C ARG A 26 15.94 13.35 -26.97
N ARG A 27 15.48 13.28 -25.72
CA ARG A 27 14.39 12.38 -25.31
C ARG A 27 13.07 12.78 -25.95
N ALA A 28 12.73 14.07 -25.97
CA ALA A 28 11.53 14.59 -26.62
C ALA A 28 11.52 14.32 -28.14
N HIS A 29 12.67 14.45 -28.81
CA HIS A 29 12.81 14.12 -30.23
C HIS A 29 12.66 12.63 -30.52
N ALA A 30 13.22 11.76 -29.66
CA ALA A 30 13.10 10.31 -29.80
C ALA A 30 11.65 9.82 -29.59
N THR A 31 10.91 10.44 -28.67
CA THR A 31 9.49 10.13 -28.46
C THR A 31 8.62 10.60 -29.62
N ALA A 32 8.90 11.78 -30.19
CA ALA A 32 8.18 12.28 -31.37
C ALA A 32 8.37 11.38 -32.61
N HIS A 33 9.56 10.80 -32.79
CA HIS A 33 9.83 9.86 -33.89
C HIS A 33 9.10 8.51 -33.73
N ARG A 34 8.90 8.02 -32.50
CA ARG A 34 8.13 6.79 -32.23
C ARG A 34 6.63 6.96 -32.44
N MET A 35 6.11 8.18 -32.36
CA MET A 35 4.67 8.44 -32.46
C MET A 35 4.20 8.77 -33.89
N GLY A 36 5.06 8.67 -34.91
CA GLY A 36 4.66 8.86 -36.31
C GLY A 36 4.07 10.25 -36.63
N ALA A 37 4.34 11.25 -35.79
CA ALA A 37 3.76 12.58 -35.93
C ALA A 37 4.55 13.40 -36.96
N ALA A 38 4.04 13.47 -38.20
CA ALA A 38 4.46 14.46 -39.17
C ALA A 38 3.82 15.81 -38.82
N TRP A 39 4.61 16.74 -38.27
CA TRP A 39 4.23 18.16 -38.17
C TRP A 39 5.33 19.06 -38.73
N PRO A 40 5.00 20.12 -39.48
CA PRO A 40 5.98 20.91 -40.20
C PRO A 40 6.68 21.90 -39.27
N VAL A 41 8.02 21.92 -39.36
CA VAL A 41 8.91 22.88 -38.70
C VAL A 41 8.75 24.25 -39.36
N ARG A 42 7.78 25.05 -38.90
CA ARG A 42 7.72 26.49 -39.22
C ARG A 42 6.76 27.30 -38.33
N ALA A 43 6.81 27.18 -37.00
CA ALA A 43 6.02 28.06 -36.12
C ALA A 43 6.58 28.27 -34.68
N ALA A 44 7.89 28.12 -34.44
CA ALA A 44 8.44 28.24 -33.08
C ALA A 44 9.52 29.34 -32.96
N ARG A 45 9.24 30.56 -33.43
CA ARG A 45 10.13 31.71 -33.18
C ARG A 45 9.47 33.04 -32.81
N ARG A 46 8.14 33.13 -32.67
CA ARG A 46 7.46 34.38 -32.26
C ARG A 46 6.19 34.11 -31.45
N SER A 47 6.33 33.80 -30.16
CA SER A 47 5.23 33.95 -29.18
C SER A 47 5.74 33.72 -27.75
N GLY A 48 6.90 34.30 -27.43
CA GLY A 48 7.27 34.53 -26.05
C GLY A 48 6.85 35.94 -25.67
N ARG A 49 5.83 36.07 -24.82
CA ARG A 49 5.29 37.29 -24.13
C ARG A 49 3.99 37.84 -24.71
N ALA A 50 2.98 37.91 -23.82
CA ALA A 50 1.60 38.42 -23.97
C ALA A 50 0.74 37.56 -24.93
N VAL A 51 -0.31 36.86 -24.50
CA VAL A 51 -1.56 37.38 -23.92
C VAL A 51 -2.17 36.26 -23.05
N ALA A 52 -1.91 36.29 -21.75
CA ALA A 52 -2.94 36.44 -20.71
C ALA A 52 -4.25 37.12 -21.17
N ARG A 53 -5.37 36.41 -20.91
CA ARG A 53 -6.82 36.76 -21.02
C ARG A 53 -7.55 36.23 -22.26
N VAL A 54 -8.74 35.67 -21.99
CA VAL A 54 -9.70 34.97 -22.86
C VAL A 54 -9.27 33.52 -23.12
N VAL A 55 -9.80 32.46 -22.48
CA VAL A 55 -11.20 32.04 -22.39
C VAL A 55 -11.46 31.38 -21.04
N THR A 56 -12.14 32.09 -20.14
CA THR A 56 -12.93 31.48 -19.07
C THR A 56 -14.35 31.35 -19.60
N TRP A 57 -14.82 30.12 -19.89
CA TRP A 57 -16.26 29.84 -19.89
C TRP A 57 -16.53 28.44 -19.33
N PRO A 58 -17.56 28.27 -18.47
CA PRO A 58 -17.72 27.11 -17.63
C PRO A 58 -18.68 26.11 -18.26
N LEU A 59 -18.16 25.03 -18.82
CA LEU A 59 -18.95 23.85 -19.17
C LEU A 59 -18.64 22.73 -18.19
N ARG A 60 -19.33 22.69 -17.04
CA ARG A 60 -19.49 21.44 -16.26
C ARG A 60 -20.49 21.43 -15.09
N LEU A 61 -21.19 22.54 -14.79
CA LEU A 61 -22.31 22.52 -13.82
C LEU A 61 -23.69 22.34 -14.48
N SER A 62 -23.84 22.67 -15.77
CA SER A 62 -25.14 22.60 -16.46
C SER A 62 -25.57 21.17 -16.78
N LEU A 63 -24.63 20.25 -17.07
CA LEU A 63 -24.96 18.87 -17.41
C LEU A 63 -25.36 18.07 -16.17
N VAL A 64 -24.67 18.26 -15.03
CA VAL A 64 -25.02 17.60 -13.76
C VAL A 64 -26.33 18.15 -13.21
N ARG A 65 -26.60 19.46 -13.31
CA ARG A 65 -27.92 20.03 -12.99
C ARG A 65 -29.03 19.57 -13.95
N ARG A 66 -28.73 19.35 -15.24
CA ARG A 66 -29.70 18.81 -16.21
C ARG A 66 -30.01 17.34 -15.94
N ILE A 67 -29.01 16.51 -15.66
CA ILE A 67 -29.19 15.09 -15.31
C ILE A 67 -29.91 14.97 -13.96
N GLY A 68 -29.53 15.76 -12.96
CA GLY A 68 -30.23 15.80 -11.66
C GLY A 68 -31.70 16.24 -11.80
N ARG A 69 -32.00 17.28 -12.59
CA ARG A 69 -33.39 17.66 -12.90
C ARG A 69 -34.14 16.59 -13.69
N PHE A 70 -33.48 15.88 -14.60
CA PHE A 70 -34.11 14.80 -15.37
C PHE A 70 -34.48 13.61 -14.47
N VAL A 71 -33.61 13.22 -13.55
CA VAL A 71 -33.86 12.14 -12.59
C VAL A 71 -34.98 12.52 -11.60
N VAL A 72 -34.99 13.75 -11.11
CA VAL A 72 -36.08 14.26 -10.23
C VAL A 72 -37.41 14.32 -10.99
N LEU A 73 -37.43 14.71 -12.27
CA LEU A 73 -38.66 14.74 -13.08
C LEU A 73 -39.18 13.34 -13.41
N ILE A 74 -38.29 12.38 -13.68
CA ILE A 74 -38.67 10.98 -13.94
C ILE A 74 -39.24 10.32 -12.67
N LEU A 75 -38.70 10.63 -11.50
CA LEU A 75 -39.19 10.11 -10.22
C LEU A 75 -40.45 10.82 -9.69
N ALA A 76 -40.65 12.11 -10.02
CA ALA A 76 -41.81 12.88 -9.59
C ALA A 76 -43.07 12.63 -10.44
N ALA A 77 -42.91 12.24 -11.71
CA ALA A 77 -44.02 11.96 -12.63
C ALA A 77 -45.00 10.86 -12.15
N PRO A 78 -44.55 9.69 -11.63
CA PRO A 78 -45.48 8.65 -11.17
C PRO A 78 -46.21 9.02 -9.86
N LEU A 79 -45.61 9.86 -9.01
CA LEU A 79 -46.21 10.31 -7.75
C LEU A 79 -47.39 11.28 -7.98
N TRP A 80 -47.35 12.10 -9.02
CA TRP A 80 -48.47 12.99 -9.39
C TRP A 80 -49.66 12.23 -9.99
N VAL A 81 -49.41 11.15 -10.72
CA VAL A 81 -50.47 10.28 -11.27
C VAL A 81 -51.18 9.51 -10.15
N LEU A 82 -50.44 9.07 -9.13
CA LEU A 82 -51.01 8.40 -7.94
C LEU A 82 -51.77 9.37 -7.02
N ALA A 83 -51.28 10.60 -6.83
CA ALA A 83 -51.94 11.59 -5.98
C ALA A 83 -53.21 12.21 -6.62
N GLY A 84 -53.31 12.24 -7.95
CA GLY A 84 -54.48 12.74 -8.68
C GLY A 84 -55.63 11.73 -8.79
N ALA A 85 -55.35 10.43 -8.74
CA ALA A 85 -56.36 9.38 -8.90
C ALA A 85 -57.22 9.15 -7.64
N GLY A 86 -56.79 9.64 -6.47
CA GLY A 86 -57.41 9.34 -5.18
C GLY A 86 -58.69 10.10 -4.82
N ARG A 87 -59.22 10.98 -5.68
CA ARG A 87 -60.35 11.86 -5.29
C ARG A 87 -61.67 11.72 -6.02
N ARG A 88 -61.81 10.86 -7.04
CA ARG A 88 -63.13 10.56 -7.65
C ARG A 88 -63.20 9.18 -8.32
N VAL A 89 -63.32 8.10 -7.55
CA VAL A 89 -63.95 6.87 -8.07
C VAL A 89 -64.70 6.20 -6.92
N GLY A 90 -66.02 6.38 -6.91
CA GLY A 90 -66.91 5.50 -6.16
C GLY A 90 -67.05 4.17 -6.88
N GLY A 91 -66.92 3.07 -6.12
CA GLY A 91 -67.59 1.80 -6.38
C GLY A 91 -67.36 1.11 -7.73
N TRP A 92 -66.12 0.86 -8.14
CA TRP A 92 -65.82 -0.11 -9.20
C TRP A 92 -64.92 -1.22 -8.69
N LEU A 93 -65.34 -2.48 -8.91
CA LEU A 93 -64.58 -3.70 -8.63
C LEU A 93 -63.20 -3.62 -9.32
N ILE A 94 -62.16 -3.45 -8.51
CA ILE A 94 -60.76 -3.56 -8.93
C ILE A 94 -60.51 -5.04 -9.23
N SER A 95 -60.46 -5.42 -10.51
CA SER A 95 -60.24 -6.83 -10.88
C SER A 95 -58.81 -7.27 -10.52
N ASP A 96 -58.62 -8.52 -10.10
CA ASP A 96 -57.33 -9.10 -9.69
C ASP A 96 -56.19 -8.86 -10.69
N ARG A 97 -56.51 -8.63 -11.97
CA ARG A 97 -55.52 -8.29 -13.00
C ARG A 97 -54.83 -6.95 -12.75
N THR A 98 -55.50 -5.99 -12.13
CA THR A 98 -54.92 -4.67 -11.82
C THR A 98 -53.96 -4.72 -10.63
N VAL A 99 -54.22 -5.57 -9.63
CA VAL A 99 -53.30 -5.78 -8.50
C VAL A 99 -52.01 -6.45 -8.97
N GLY A 100 -52.11 -7.49 -9.80
CA GLY A 100 -50.92 -8.15 -10.38
C GLY A 100 -50.11 -7.27 -11.36
N MET A 101 -50.72 -6.22 -11.91
CA MET A 101 -50.00 -5.23 -12.73
C MET A 101 -49.21 -4.25 -11.85
N LEU A 102 -49.78 -3.84 -10.71
CA LEU A 102 -49.13 -2.95 -9.73
C LEU A 102 -47.93 -3.62 -9.05
N GLU A 103 -48.03 -4.91 -8.70
CA GLU A 103 -46.94 -5.65 -8.06
C GLU A 103 -45.71 -5.76 -8.99
N ARG A 104 -45.94 -6.06 -10.28
CA ARG A 104 -44.88 -6.11 -11.30
C ARG A 104 -44.25 -4.74 -11.53
N HIS A 105 -45.03 -3.66 -11.45
CA HIS A 105 -44.48 -2.30 -11.53
C HIS A 105 -43.63 -1.94 -10.31
N ARG A 106 -44.01 -2.36 -9.09
CA ARG A 106 -43.17 -2.18 -7.89
C ARG A 106 -41.85 -2.93 -7.99
N GLN A 107 -41.88 -4.19 -8.42
CA GLN A 107 -40.65 -4.99 -8.61
C GLN A 107 -39.73 -4.37 -9.67
N GLY A 108 -40.30 -3.91 -10.79
CA GLY A 108 -39.54 -3.21 -11.83
C GLY A 108 -38.90 -1.90 -11.33
N LEU A 109 -39.62 -1.11 -10.52
CA LEU A 109 -39.10 0.12 -9.94
C LEU A 109 -38.00 -0.14 -8.90
N ALA A 110 -38.14 -1.17 -8.07
CA ALA A 110 -37.12 -1.55 -7.09
C ALA A 110 -35.82 -2.01 -7.78
N LEU A 111 -35.93 -2.83 -8.83
CA LEU A 111 -34.78 -3.26 -9.63
C LEU A 111 -34.09 -2.06 -10.29
N ALA A 112 -34.86 -1.15 -10.90
CA ALA A 112 -34.31 0.06 -11.52
C ALA A 112 -33.57 0.95 -10.50
N ALA A 113 -34.12 1.12 -9.30
CA ALA A 113 -33.46 1.87 -8.23
C ALA A 113 -32.16 1.22 -7.77
N ALA A 114 -32.12 -0.11 -7.63
CA ALA A 114 -30.92 -0.86 -7.27
C ALA A 114 -29.82 -0.73 -8.34
N VAL A 115 -30.18 -0.82 -9.63
CA VAL A 115 -29.24 -0.63 -10.75
C VAL A 115 -28.69 0.80 -10.78
N ILE A 116 -29.55 1.81 -10.57
CA ILE A 116 -29.12 3.22 -10.52
C ILE A 116 -28.17 3.46 -9.33
N ALA A 117 -28.45 2.88 -8.16
CA ALA A 117 -27.56 2.98 -7.00
C ALA A 117 -26.23 2.28 -7.25
N PHE A 118 -26.23 1.09 -7.86
CA PHE A 118 -25.02 0.35 -8.20
C PHE A 118 -24.16 1.10 -9.23
N VAL A 119 -24.75 1.53 -10.34
CA VAL A 119 -24.05 2.30 -11.38
C VAL A 119 -23.61 3.67 -10.85
N GLY A 120 -24.43 4.32 -10.02
CA GLY A 120 -24.09 5.57 -9.36
C GLY A 120 -22.88 5.44 -8.45
N SER A 121 -22.85 4.41 -7.59
CA SER A 121 -21.70 4.08 -6.75
C SER A 121 -20.47 3.73 -7.58
N TYR A 122 -20.62 2.94 -8.65
CA TYR A 122 -19.53 2.58 -9.55
C TYR A 122 -18.93 3.80 -10.27
N VAL A 123 -19.77 4.69 -10.81
CA VAL A 123 -19.32 5.93 -11.47
C VAL A 123 -18.74 6.93 -10.46
N HIS A 124 -19.27 6.98 -9.23
CA HIS A 124 -18.72 7.80 -8.16
C HIS A 124 -17.32 7.32 -7.76
N LEU A 125 -17.11 6.01 -7.65
CA LEU A 125 -15.80 5.39 -7.44
C LEU A 125 -14.83 5.68 -8.59
N GLN A 126 -15.31 5.75 -9.83
CA GLN A 126 -14.48 6.08 -11.01
C GLN A 126 -14.16 7.57 -11.19
N ARG A 127 -14.94 8.49 -10.58
CA ARG A 127 -14.78 9.95 -10.74
C ARG A 127 -13.83 10.62 -9.73
N TYR A 128 -13.23 9.87 -8.81
CA TYR A 128 -12.17 10.35 -7.93
C TYR A 128 -10.80 9.71 -8.19
N PRO A 129 -10.26 9.75 -9.43
CA PRO A 129 -8.87 9.38 -9.63
C PRO A 129 -7.91 10.44 -9.04
N ASP A 130 -8.33 11.70 -8.90
CA ASP A 130 -7.43 12.82 -8.55
C ASP A 130 -7.36 13.14 -7.05
N LEU A 131 -8.15 12.48 -6.19
CA LEU A 131 -7.90 12.50 -4.74
C LEU A 131 -6.81 11.48 -4.31
N ARG A 132 -6.23 10.73 -5.25
CA ARG A 132 -5.08 9.83 -5.02
C ARG A 132 -3.72 10.51 -5.11
N ALA A 133 -3.61 11.71 -5.66
CA ALA A 133 -2.30 12.31 -5.94
C ALA A 133 -1.68 13.06 -4.75
N ASP A 134 -2.47 13.72 -3.88
CA ASP A 134 -1.89 14.64 -2.87
C ASP A 134 -2.56 14.59 -1.46
N GLY A 135 -3.18 13.47 -1.09
CA GLY A 135 -3.66 13.21 0.29
C GLY A 135 -3.15 11.86 0.81
N PRO A 136 -2.85 11.71 2.12
CA PRO A 136 -2.10 10.57 2.64
C PRO A 136 -2.85 9.25 2.39
N ALA A 137 -2.30 8.46 1.46
CA ALA A 137 -2.56 7.06 1.14
C ALA A 137 -3.70 6.39 1.93
N ARG A 138 -4.94 6.57 1.47
CA ARG A 138 -6.06 5.66 1.77
C ARG A 138 -6.26 4.77 0.56
N GLY A 139 -5.95 3.48 0.71
CA GLY A 139 -5.92 2.51 -0.38
C GLY A 139 -4.58 1.79 -0.54
N ALA A 140 -3.74 1.76 0.50
CA ALA A 140 -2.95 0.56 0.70
C ALA A 140 -3.94 -0.56 1.02
N MET A 141 -4.33 -1.33 0.00
CA MET A 141 -4.24 -2.78 0.18
C MET A 141 -2.94 -2.99 0.95
N ALA A 142 -2.98 -3.66 2.11
CA ALA A 142 -1.75 -4.24 2.63
C ALA A 142 -1.05 -4.85 1.40
N PRO A 143 0.17 -4.42 1.04
CA PRO A 143 0.84 -4.99 -0.12
C PRO A 143 0.77 -6.49 0.07
N SER A 144 -0.06 -7.16 -0.73
CA SER A 144 -0.10 -8.61 -0.77
C SER A 144 1.22 -8.95 -1.42
N TRP A 145 2.25 -9.14 -0.60
CA TRP A 145 3.60 -9.50 -1.01
C TRP A 145 3.65 -10.88 -1.69
N GLY A 146 2.50 -11.46 -2.06
CA GLY A 146 2.34 -12.75 -2.71
C GLY A 146 1.92 -12.73 -4.19
N SER A 147 1.62 -11.60 -4.84
CA SER A 147 1.11 -11.66 -6.24
C SER A 147 1.63 -10.63 -7.24
N ASP A 148 2.23 -9.53 -6.82
CA ASP A 148 2.99 -8.67 -7.75
C ASP A 148 4.42 -9.22 -7.88
N VAL A 149 4.52 -10.45 -8.40
CA VAL A 149 5.74 -10.97 -9.00
C VAL A 149 5.94 -10.19 -10.29
N ASP A 150 6.39 -8.94 -10.14
CA ASP A 150 6.97 -8.16 -11.21
C ASP A 150 8.04 -9.05 -11.85
N SER A 151 7.74 -9.44 -13.09
CA SER A 151 8.50 -10.40 -13.87
C SER A 151 9.75 -9.72 -14.46
N ASP A 152 10.50 -9.02 -13.62
CA ASP A 152 11.87 -8.59 -13.94
C ASP A 152 12.87 -9.59 -13.34
N PRO A 153 13.22 -10.67 -14.07
CA PRO A 153 14.06 -11.77 -13.61
C PRO A 153 15.55 -11.43 -13.60
N ALA A 154 15.94 -10.15 -13.54
CA ALA A 154 17.28 -9.80 -13.09
C ALA A 154 17.39 -10.18 -11.60
N ALA A 155 17.66 -11.47 -11.36
CA ALA A 155 17.53 -12.19 -10.10
C ALA A 155 17.91 -11.34 -8.89
N ALA A 156 16.90 -10.78 -8.24
CA ALA A 156 17.09 -10.07 -6.99
C ALA A 156 17.80 -11.00 -6.01
N VAL A 157 18.96 -10.57 -5.50
CA VAL A 157 19.71 -11.32 -4.50
C VAL A 157 18.79 -11.56 -3.30
N ALA A 158 18.54 -12.82 -2.98
CA ALA A 158 17.81 -13.21 -1.78
C ALA A 158 18.80 -13.42 -0.64
N VAL A 159 18.55 -12.79 0.50
CA VAL A 159 19.35 -12.90 1.72
C VAL A 159 18.46 -13.42 2.83
N GLY A 160 18.89 -14.48 3.50
CA GLY A 160 18.07 -15.23 4.45
C GLY A 160 17.76 -16.65 3.98
N PRO A 161 17.13 -17.47 4.83
CA PRO A 161 16.84 -18.85 4.51
C PRO A 161 15.69 -18.99 3.50
N ALA A 162 15.68 -20.10 2.76
CA ALA A 162 14.49 -20.57 2.05
C ALA A 162 13.49 -21.22 3.02
N VAL A 163 12.23 -21.38 2.62
CA VAL A 163 11.22 -22.10 3.41
C VAL A 163 11.61 -23.59 3.55
N GLY A 164 11.45 -24.16 4.74
CA GLY A 164 11.70 -25.58 5.04
C GLY A 164 13.16 -25.91 5.39
N VAL A 165 14.07 -24.94 5.36
CA VAL A 165 15.48 -25.15 5.71
C VAL A 165 15.64 -25.40 7.20
N LEU A 166 16.50 -26.36 7.58
CA LEU A 166 16.85 -26.61 8.97
C LEU A 166 17.56 -25.40 9.58
N VAL A 167 16.97 -24.82 10.62
CA VAL A 167 17.43 -23.55 11.19
C VAL A 167 18.84 -23.67 11.76
N ALA A 168 19.15 -24.76 12.48
CA ALA A 168 20.49 -24.97 13.04
C ALA A 168 21.57 -25.02 11.94
N ALA A 169 21.31 -25.75 10.85
CA ALA A 169 22.26 -25.85 9.75
C ALA A 169 22.47 -24.50 9.04
N HIS A 170 21.39 -23.74 8.82
CA HIS A 170 21.47 -22.38 8.25
C HIS A 170 22.27 -21.45 9.16
N VAL A 171 21.96 -21.42 10.46
CA VAL A 171 22.68 -20.55 11.41
C VAL A 171 24.18 -20.86 11.42
N ASP A 172 24.55 -22.14 11.51
CA ASP A 172 25.95 -22.56 11.48
C ASP A 172 26.67 -22.15 10.18
N GLU A 173 26.02 -22.32 9.02
CA GLU A 173 26.58 -21.91 7.73
C GLU A 173 26.82 -20.39 7.67
N ARG A 174 25.82 -19.61 8.06
CA ARG A 174 25.88 -18.15 7.94
C ARG A 174 26.80 -17.50 8.97
N GLN A 175 26.95 -18.10 10.16
CA GLN A 175 27.96 -17.69 11.13
C GLN A 175 29.38 -17.90 10.60
N ARG A 176 29.67 -19.02 9.92
CA ARG A 176 30.96 -19.23 9.24
C ARG A 176 31.18 -18.19 8.14
N ALA A 177 30.16 -17.90 7.33
CA ALA A 177 30.25 -16.87 6.29
C ALA A 177 30.57 -15.48 6.86
N LEU A 178 30.01 -15.11 8.02
CA LEU A 178 30.35 -13.87 8.72
C LEU A 178 31.78 -13.91 9.32
N ALA A 179 32.22 -15.06 9.83
CA ALA A 179 33.58 -15.24 10.33
C ALA A 179 34.64 -15.12 9.22
N ASP A 180 34.34 -15.61 8.01
CA ASP A 180 35.24 -15.60 6.86
C ASP A 180 35.27 -14.24 6.12
N ALA A 181 34.32 -13.35 6.38
CA ALA A 181 34.26 -12.02 5.76
C ALA A 181 35.47 -11.15 6.15
N ALA A 182 35.92 -10.27 5.26
CA ALA A 182 37.11 -9.46 5.51
C ALA A 182 36.83 -8.34 6.52
N ASP A 183 37.80 -8.09 7.42
CA ASP A 183 37.72 -6.97 8.35
C ASP A 183 37.68 -5.62 7.61
N GLY A 184 36.89 -4.68 8.14
CA GLY A 184 36.74 -3.34 7.57
C GLY A 184 35.87 -3.26 6.31
N GLU A 185 35.43 -4.39 5.74
CA GLU A 185 34.46 -4.40 4.66
C GLU A 185 33.07 -3.99 5.18
N GLU A 186 32.35 -3.15 4.44
CA GLU A 186 30.94 -2.88 4.73
C GLU A 186 30.04 -3.90 4.06
N ARG A 187 29.14 -4.52 4.82
CA ARG A 187 28.18 -5.50 4.31
C ARG A 187 26.77 -5.16 4.72
N LEU A 188 25.81 -5.55 3.89
CA LEU A 188 24.42 -5.70 4.31
C LEU A 188 24.28 -7.00 5.10
N ALA A 189 23.43 -7.01 6.11
CA ALA A 189 23.09 -8.21 6.85
C ALA A 189 21.64 -8.18 7.34
N VAL A 190 21.02 -9.37 7.44
CA VAL A 190 19.76 -9.53 8.15
C VAL A 190 20.05 -9.98 9.58
N VAL A 191 19.72 -9.15 10.56
CA VAL A 191 19.81 -9.46 11.98
C VAL A 191 18.47 -10.03 12.42
N SER A 192 18.40 -11.33 12.66
CA SER A 192 17.20 -12.02 13.16
C SER A 192 17.24 -12.12 14.68
N PHE A 193 16.12 -11.83 15.33
CA PHE A 193 16.00 -11.85 16.79
C PHE A 193 15.38 -13.16 17.28
N GLY A 194 15.76 -13.59 18.49
CA GLY A 194 15.21 -14.77 19.16
C GLY A 194 13.81 -14.56 19.74
N ARG A 195 13.33 -13.31 19.77
CA ARG A 195 11.98 -12.91 20.14
C ARG A 195 11.57 -11.67 19.36
N TYR A 196 10.30 -11.33 19.40
CA TYR A 196 9.82 -10.07 18.84
C TYR A 196 10.24 -8.90 19.75
N LEU A 197 10.74 -7.84 19.11
CA LEU A 197 11.19 -6.62 19.75
C LEU A 197 10.29 -5.43 19.39
N THR A 198 10.24 -4.47 20.30
CA THR A 198 9.67 -3.14 20.05
C THR A 198 10.65 -2.28 19.24
N ALA A 199 10.14 -1.17 18.68
CA ALA A 199 10.98 -0.23 17.94
C ALA A 199 12.12 0.37 18.80
N ALA A 200 11.83 0.66 20.07
CA ALA A 200 12.81 1.18 21.02
C ALA A 200 13.89 0.14 21.35
N GLU A 201 13.49 -1.10 21.63
CA GLU A 201 14.43 -2.20 21.90
C GLU A 201 15.38 -2.46 20.73
N VAL A 202 14.89 -2.39 19.49
CA VAL A 202 15.73 -2.51 18.29
C VAL A 202 16.78 -1.41 18.25
N ALA A 203 16.39 -0.15 18.51
CA ALA A 203 17.33 0.97 18.51
C ALA A 203 18.42 0.84 19.59
N GLU A 204 18.10 0.26 20.74
CA GLU A 204 19.06 0.00 21.82
C GLU A 204 20.08 -1.10 21.49
N ARG A 205 19.74 -2.02 20.58
CA ARG A 205 20.58 -3.19 20.23
C ARG A 205 21.53 -2.95 19.08
N LEU A 206 21.28 -1.92 18.27
CA LEU A 206 22.11 -1.63 17.11
C LEU A 206 23.30 -0.74 17.50
N PRO A 207 24.54 -1.17 17.20
CA PRO A 207 25.73 -0.34 17.35
C PRO A 207 25.61 0.98 16.57
N ALA A 208 26.29 2.02 17.06
CA ALA A 208 26.22 3.36 16.47
C ALA A 208 26.84 3.44 15.05
N ASP A 209 27.72 2.50 14.69
CA ASP A 209 28.35 2.37 13.38
C ASP A 209 27.57 1.47 12.41
N VAL A 210 26.41 0.97 12.83
CA VAL A 210 25.50 0.18 12.01
C VAL A 210 24.28 1.01 11.64
N THR A 211 23.96 1.09 10.35
CA THR A 211 22.79 1.78 9.83
C THR A 211 21.68 0.79 9.49
N ALA A 212 20.52 0.92 10.13
CA ALA A 212 19.34 0.14 9.79
C ALA A 212 18.64 0.71 8.54
N ALA A 213 18.45 -0.11 7.51
CA ALA A 213 17.76 0.27 6.29
C ALA A 213 16.29 -0.15 6.31
N VAL A 214 16.03 -1.38 6.78
CA VAL A 214 14.72 -2.04 6.68
C VAL A 214 14.42 -2.76 7.99
N ALA A 215 13.17 -2.77 8.42
CA ALA A 215 12.68 -3.67 9.45
C ALA A 215 11.71 -4.69 8.85
N LEU A 216 11.82 -5.93 9.33
CA LEU A 216 10.87 -7.01 9.04
C LEU A 216 9.99 -7.18 10.27
N LEU A 217 8.70 -6.94 10.08
CA LEU A 217 7.69 -6.93 11.13
C LEU A 217 6.75 -8.09 10.94
N ARG A 218 6.24 -8.63 12.05
CA ARG A 218 5.10 -9.55 12.07
C ARG A 218 4.42 -9.37 13.42
N VAL A 219 3.09 -9.32 13.42
CA VAL A 219 2.32 -9.41 14.67
C VAL A 219 2.37 -10.86 15.13
N PRO A 220 2.84 -11.19 16.36
CA PRO A 220 2.87 -12.56 16.87
C PRO A 220 1.47 -13.10 17.21
N ALA A 221 0.63 -13.22 16.17
CA ALA A 221 -0.68 -13.81 16.18
C ALA A 221 -0.79 -14.79 15.00
N GLU A 222 -1.63 -15.81 15.16
CA GLU A 222 -1.85 -16.82 14.13
C GLU A 222 -2.32 -16.19 12.81
N GLY A 223 -1.83 -16.70 11.70
CA GLY A 223 -2.21 -16.26 10.35
C GLY A 223 -1.73 -14.86 9.93
N GLU A 224 -1.07 -14.10 10.80
CA GLU A 224 -0.48 -12.81 10.41
C GLU A 224 0.82 -13.04 9.63
N GLU A 225 0.93 -12.41 8.45
CA GLU A 225 2.11 -12.52 7.58
C GLU A 225 3.16 -11.45 7.92
N PRO A 226 4.45 -11.75 7.74
CA PRO A 226 5.51 -10.74 7.80
C PRO A 226 5.34 -9.63 6.75
N PHE A 227 5.67 -8.40 7.13
CA PHE A 227 5.72 -7.26 6.23
C PHE A 227 6.97 -6.41 6.44
N ARG A 228 7.37 -5.71 5.36
CA ARG A 228 8.59 -4.91 5.28
C ARG A 228 8.32 -3.43 5.54
N VAL A 229 9.21 -2.77 6.28
CA VAL A 229 9.18 -1.32 6.52
C VAL A 229 10.53 -0.69 6.22
N GLU A 230 10.55 0.32 5.34
CA GLU A 230 11.73 1.16 5.11
C GLU A 230 11.91 2.15 6.27
N LEU A 231 13.10 2.17 6.88
CA LEU A 231 13.34 2.90 8.13
C LEU A 231 13.73 4.37 7.93
N GLY A 232 14.43 4.66 6.83
CA GLY A 232 14.91 6.01 6.52
C GLY A 232 15.72 6.63 7.66
N ARG A 233 15.56 7.94 7.88
CA ARG A 233 16.34 8.70 8.88
C ARG A 233 15.85 8.59 10.32
N ARG A 234 14.65 8.04 10.54
CA ARG A 234 14.01 7.96 11.86
C ARG A 234 13.43 6.55 12.06
N PRO A 235 14.29 5.54 12.29
CA PRO A 235 13.87 4.14 12.32
C PRO A 235 12.72 3.87 13.28
N VAL A 236 12.82 4.35 14.52
CA VAL A 236 11.78 4.15 15.56
C VAL A 236 10.43 4.70 15.08
N ALA A 237 10.41 5.96 14.64
CA ALA A 237 9.18 6.59 14.17
C ALA A 237 8.59 5.92 12.90
N ALA A 238 9.44 5.36 12.02
CA ALA A 238 8.99 4.62 10.84
C ALA A 238 8.30 3.30 11.23
N ILE A 239 8.88 2.56 12.17
CA ILE A 239 8.30 1.33 12.73
C ILE A 239 6.97 1.66 13.42
N ASP A 240 6.94 2.65 14.32
CA ASP A 240 5.73 3.04 15.05
C ASP A 240 4.60 3.46 14.09
N ALA A 241 4.92 4.22 13.04
CA ALA A 241 3.96 4.64 12.04
C ALA A 241 3.40 3.44 11.24
N ALA A 242 4.24 2.47 10.90
CA ALA A 242 3.83 1.25 10.21
C ALA A 242 2.93 0.38 11.09
N VAL A 243 3.29 0.19 12.36
CA VAL A 243 2.48 -0.55 13.34
C VAL A 243 1.12 0.13 13.56
N ALA A 244 1.09 1.45 13.69
CA ALA A 244 -0.15 2.21 13.81
C ALA A 244 -1.01 2.15 12.54
N ALA A 245 -0.41 2.02 11.36
CA ALA A 245 -1.14 1.77 10.11
C ALA A 245 -1.71 0.35 10.07
N HIS A 246 -0.92 -0.67 10.40
CA HIS A 246 -1.36 -2.07 10.46
C HIS A 246 -2.51 -2.26 11.46
N ARG A 247 -2.39 -1.70 12.66
CA ARG A 247 -3.46 -1.71 13.68
C ARG A 247 -4.78 -1.14 13.15
N ARG A 248 -4.72 -0.05 12.38
CA ARG A 248 -5.93 0.56 11.79
C ARG A 248 -6.54 -0.33 10.72
N SER A 249 -5.71 -1.03 9.92
CA SER A 249 -6.19 -2.02 8.95
C SER A 249 -6.92 -3.15 9.66
N LEU A 250 -6.26 -3.81 10.63
CA LEU A 250 -6.84 -4.91 11.39
C LEU A 250 -8.15 -4.52 12.10
N ALA A 251 -8.25 -3.30 12.64
CA ALA A 251 -9.46 -2.81 13.28
C ALA A 251 -10.62 -2.59 12.28
N GLU A 252 -10.32 -2.14 11.06
CA GLU A 252 -11.32 -1.98 10.01
C GLU A 252 -11.78 -3.35 9.51
N ASP A 253 -10.85 -4.29 9.28
CA ASP A 253 -11.15 -5.67 8.88
C ASP A 253 -12.02 -6.36 9.93
N GLN A 254 -11.68 -6.22 11.23
CA GLN A 254 -12.48 -6.74 12.34
C GLN A 254 -13.90 -6.17 12.32
N LYS A 255 -14.04 -4.86 12.11
CA LYS A 255 -15.35 -4.20 12.08
C LYS A 255 -16.19 -4.67 10.91
N GLN A 256 -15.60 -4.80 9.72
CA GLN A 256 -16.29 -5.29 8.53
C GLN A 256 -16.74 -6.74 8.74
N LEU A 257 -15.86 -7.59 9.26
CA LEU A 257 -16.16 -8.98 9.53
C LEU A 257 -17.25 -9.15 10.60
N ALA A 258 -17.19 -8.37 11.67
CA ALA A 258 -18.21 -8.36 12.72
C ALA A 258 -19.58 -7.93 12.17
N SER A 259 -19.60 -6.97 11.23
CA SER A 259 -20.83 -6.56 10.57
C SER A 259 -21.41 -7.64 9.65
N LEU A 260 -20.56 -8.45 9.01
CA LEU A 260 -20.99 -9.57 8.16
C LEU A 260 -21.57 -10.72 8.99
N VAL A 261 -20.92 -11.07 10.10
CA VAL A 261 -21.44 -12.08 11.03
C VAL A 261 -22.77 -11.63 11.64
N ALA A 262 -22.86 -10.35 12.05
CA ALA A 262 -24.07 -9.82 12.68
C ALA A 262 -25.28 -9.69 11.74
N SER A 263 -25.08 -9.64 10.42
CA SER A 263 -26.20 -9.49 9.47
C SER A 263 -27.02 -10.77 9.28
N GLN A 264 -26.54 -11.92 9.79
CA GLN A 264 -27.23 -13.24 9.72
C GLN A 264 -27.73 -13.59 8.31
N THR A 265 -27.10 -13.06 7.27
CA THR A 265 -27.56 -13.23 5.89
C THR A 265 -27.24 -14.61 5.32
N VAL A 266 -26.41 -15.38 6.03
CA VAL A 266 -25.95 -16.72 5.63
C VAL A 266 -26.21 -17.66 6.80
N GLU A 267 -27.20 -18.55 6.66
CA GLU A 267 -27.60 -19.54 7.67
C GLU A 267 -26.76 -20.84 7.60
N ASP A 268 -25.54 -20.79 7.06
CA ASP A 268 -24.64 -21.95 6.99
C ASP A 268 -23.76 -21.99 8.25
N PRO A 269 -23.91 -22.98 9.15
CA PRO A 269 -23.12 -23.07 10.37
C PRO A 269 -21.61 -23.17 10.13
N THR A 270 -21.20 -23.72 8.98
CA THR A 270 -19.79 -23.83 8.60
C THR A 270 -19.22 -22.46 8.26
N PHE A 271 -20.03 -21.61 7.62
CA PHE A 271 -19.69 -20.25 7.28
C PHE A 271 -19.53 -19.40 8.54
N GLU A 272 -20.49 -19.46 9.47
CA GLU A 272 -20.42 -18.74 10.75
C GLU A 272 -19.16 -19.11 11.54
N GLY A 273 -18.88 -20.40 11.70
CA GLY A 273 -17.72 -20.88 12.44
C GLY A 273 -16.38 -20.41 11.86
N PHE A 274 -16.26 -20.34 10.53
CA PHE A 274 -15.07 -19.81 9.86
C PHE A 274 -14.83 -18.33 10.19
N TYR A 275 -15.86 -17.49 10.10
CA TYR A 275 -15.71 -16.05 10.36
C TYR A 275 -15.56 -15.71 11.83
N GLU A 276 -16.15 -16.50 12.73
CA GLU A 276 -15.91 -16.37 14.17
C GLU A 276 -14.44 -16.63 14.51
N GLN A 277 -13.83 -17.65 13.89
CA GLN A 277 -12.40 -17.93 14.06
C GLN A 277 -11.54 -16.77 13.55
N ASP A 278 -11.83 -16.23 12.38
CA ASP A 278 -11.13 -15.06 11.84
C ASP A 278 -11.30 -13.81 12.73
N LEU A 279 -12.48 -13.59 13.30
CA LEU A 279 -12.71 -12.50 14.25
C LEU A 279 -11.85 -12.66 15.52
N GLN A 280 -11.73 -13.88 16.05
CA GLN A 280 -10.85 -14.14 17.20
C GLN A 280 -9.38 -13.91 16.84
N ARG A 281 -8.96 -14.34 15.65
CA ARG A 281 -7.61 -14.12 15.11
C ARG A 281 -7.27 -12.63 15.03
N LEU A 282 -8.15 -11.82 14.43
CA LEU A 282 -7.99 -10.36 14.34
C LEU A 282 -7.98 -9.69 15.73
N LYS A 283 -8.83 -10.16 16.65
CA LYS A 283 -8.86 -9.64 18.02
C LYS A 283 -7.53 -9.92 18.75
N ALA A 284 -7.00 -11.14 18.65
CA ALA A 284 -5.71 -11.49 19.24
C ALA A 284 -4.57 -10.64 18.67
N ALA A 285 -4.54 -10.42 17.34
CA ALA A 285 -3.56 -9.55 16.70
C ALA A 285 -3.64 -8.10 17.21
N LEU A 286 -4.85 -7.56 17.38
CA LEU A 286 -5.06 -6.22 17.93
C LEU A 286 -4.65 -6.11 19.40
N GLU A 287 -4.90 -7.14 20.22
CA GLU A 287 -4.50 -7.18 21.63
C GLU A 287 -2.97 -7.14 21.78
N VAL A 288 -2.25 -7.91 20.95
CA VAL A 288 -0.78 -7.90 20.91
C VAL A 288 -0.25 -6.48 20.65
N ILE A 289 -0.75 -5.82 19.59
CA ILE A 289 -0.29 -4.45 19.27
C ILE A 289 -0.69 -3.45 20.36
N ALA A 290 -1.87 -3.60 20.97
CA ALA A 290 -2.35 -2.69 22.00
C ALA A 290 -1.53 -2.78 23.31
N SER A 291 -0.92 -3.93 23.58
CA SER A 291 -0.04 -4.14 24.73
C SER A 291 1.39 -3.61 24.55
N ASP A 292 1.64 -2.86 23.46
CA ASP A 292 2.99 -2.49 22.99
C ASP A 292 3.90 -3.73 22.83
N GLY A 293 3.30 -4.84 22.43
CA GLY A 293 4.00 -6.09 22.17
C GLY A 293 5.05 -5.89 21.07
N GLY A 294 6.19 -6.56 21.21
CA GLY A 294 7.20 -6.59 20.16
C GLY A 294 6.61 -7.14 18.86
N VAL A 295 6.98 -6.53 17.73
CA VAL A 295 6.55 -6.95 16.38
C VAL A 295 7.71 -7.02 15.39
N VAL A 296 8.88 -6.49 15.75
CA VAL A 296 10.07 -6.56 14.90
C VAL A 296 10.78 -7.87 15.20
N PHE A 297 10.90 -8.74 14.20
CA PHE A 297 11.62 -10.00 14.35
C PHE A 297 12.97 -10.01 13.63
N ALA A 298 13.18 -9.10 12.69
CA ALA A 298 14.49 -8.90 12.08
C ALA A 298 14.66 -7.47 11.56
N VAL A 299 15.91 -7.07 11.39
CA VAL A 299 16.29 -5.80 10.74
C VAL A 299 17.38 -6.03 9.71
N VAL A 300 17.29 -5.33 8.59
CA VAL A 300 18.35 -5.27 7.59
C VAL A 300 19.22 -4.08 7.91
N VAL A 301 20.49 -4.35 8.13
CA VAL A 301 21.48 -3.36 8.51
C VAL A 301 22.63 -3.31 7.53
N ARG A 302 23.30 -2.16 7.45
CA ARG A 302 24.59 -1.98 6.77
C ARG A 302 25.61 -1.50 7.78
N GLY A 303 26.77 -2.15 7.82
CA GLY A 303 27.86 -1.74 8.69
C GLY A 303 29.15 -2.50 8.39
N PRO A 304 30.26 -2.13 9.06
CA PRO A 304 31.52 -2.86 8.95
C PRO A 304 31.37 -4.28 9.52
N VAL A 305 32.01 -5.26 8.90
CA VAL A 305 31.97 -6.68 9.32
C VAL A 305 32.32 -6.86 10.80
N THR A 306 33.23 -6.04 11.35
CA THR A 306 33.58 -6.08 12.77
C THR A 306 32.37 -5.79 13.68
N ALA A 307 31.59 -4.74 13.38
CA ALA A 307 30.38 -4.42 14.13
C ALA A 307 29.26 -5.45 13.92
N LEU A 308 29.19 -6.04 12.72
CA LEU A 308 28.25 -7.13 12.45
C LEU A 308 28.59 -8.39 13.25
N ARG A 309 29.87 -8.65 13.55
CA ARG A 309 30.27 -9.73 14.46
C ARG A 309 29.91 -9.43 15.90
N GLU A 310 30.11 -8.20 16.37
CA GLU A 310 29.71 -7.79 17.73
C GLU A 310 28.20 -8.00 17.96
N LEU A 311 27.37 -7.80 16.93
CA LEU A 311 25.93 -8.08 17.00
C LEU A 311 25.60 -9.55 17.28
N VAL A 312 26.46 -10.51 16.94
CA VAL A 312 26.21 -11.93 17.21
C VAL A 312 26.15 -12.21 18.71
N ASP A 313 26.94 -11.47 19.49
CA ASP A 313 27.00 -11.61 20.95
C ASP A 313 25.95 -10.76 21.68
N SER A 314 25.17 -9.96 20.95
CA SER A 314 24.11 -9.13 21.53
C SER A 314 22.96 -9.98 22.07
N PRO A 315 22.40 -9.64 23.25
CA PRO A 315 21.21 -10.29 23.77
C PRO A 315 20.05 -10.27 22.75
N ASP A 316 19.29 -11.35 22.72
CA ASP A 316 18.17 -11.55 21.79
C ASP A 316 18.56 -11.65 20.30
N VAL A 317 19.82 -11.50 19.89
CA VAL A 317 20.23 -11.76 18.49
C VAL A 317 20.41 -13.26 18.30
N ARG A 318 19.71 -13.81 17.30
CA ARG A 318 19.78 -15.23 16.95
C ARG A 318 20.73 -15.49 15.80
N LEU A 319 20.73 -14.60 14.81
CA LEU A 319 21.54 -14.73 13.60
C LEU A 319 21.84 -13.35 13.01
N VAL A 320 23.06 -13.18 12.51
CA VAL A 320 23.46 -12.10 11.60
C VAL A 320 23.80 -12.73 10.24
N ASP A 321 22.87 -12.65 9.30
CA ASP A 321 22.98 -13.26 7.97
C ASP A 321 23.57 -12.25 6.97
N VAL A 322 24.87 -12.36 6.69
CA VAL A 322 25.60 -11.39 5.85
C VAL A 322 25.32 -11.57 4.35
N ALA A 323 24.79 -10.55 3.70
CA ALA A 323 24.55 -10.58 2.28
C ALA A 323 25.85 -10.70 1.45
N PRO A 324 25.77 -11.17 0.20
CA PRO A 324 26.83 -11.00 -0.80
C PRO A 324 27.26 -9.53 -0.96
N ALA A 325 28.48 -9.28 -1.42
CA ALA A 325 29.05 -7.91 -1.52
C ALA A 325 28.24 -7.02 -2.46
N GLU A 326 27.69 -7.63 -3.50
CA GLU A 326 26.90 -7.01 -4.57
C GLU A 326 25.44 -6.75 -4.18
N ALA A 327 24.99 -7.20 -3.00
CA ALA A 327 23.64 -6.97 -2.55
C ALA A 327 23.36 -5.48 -2.30
N ASP A 328 22.20 -5.02 -2.74
CA ASP A 328 21.73 -3.66 -2.52
C ASP A 328 20.39 -3.68 -1.76
N ALA A 329 20.22 -2.78 -0.79
CA ALA A 329 19.05 -2.79 0.07
C ALA A 329 17.74 -2.48 -0.68
N ALA A 330 17.81 -1.77 -1.81
CA ALA A 330 16.63 -1.41 -2.59
C ALA A 330 16.18 -2.54 -3.53
N THR A 331 17.10 -3.41 -3.98
CA THR A 331 16.78 -4.47 -4.96
C THR A 331 16.79 -5.87 -4.37
N ALA A 332 17.55 -6.12 -3.31
CA ALA A 332 17.59 -7.42 -2.65
C ALA A 332 16.31 -7.72 -1.87
N ARG A 333 16.02 -9.02 -1.75
CA ARG A 333 14.93 -9.56 -0.93
C ARG A 333 15.53 -10.11 0.36
N PHE A 334 14.98 -9.68 1.48
CA PHE A 334 15.50 -10.03 2.80
C PHE A 334 14.48 -10.87 3.55
N TYR A 335 14.96 -11.96 4.14
CA TYR A 335 14.18 -12.88 4.95
C TYR A 335 14.90 -13.07 6.28
N GLY A 336 14.16 -12.88 7.38
CA GLY A 336 14.65 -13.19 8.72
C GLY A 336 14.14 -14.55 9.19
N ILE A 337 14.77 -15.10 10.22
CA ILE A 337 14.25 -16.26 10.92
C ILE A 337 13.21 -15.79 11.93
N LEU A 338 11.99 -16.34 11.87
CA LEU A 338 10.96 -16.03 12.86
C LEU A 338 11.33 -16.60 14.24
N PRO A 339 10.94 -15.94 15.35
CA PRO A 339 11.22 -16.42 16.70
C PRO A 339 10.72 -17.85 16.98
N GLU A 340 9.57 -18.21 16.42
CA GLU A 340 8.91 -19.51 16.52
C GLU A 340 9.53 -20.59 15.64
N ASP A 341 10.33 -20.23 14.62
CA ASP A 341 11.01 -21.18 13.74
C ASP A 341 12.20 -21.82 14.46
N ARG A 342 11.94 -22.82 15.31
CA ARG A 342 12.99 -23.48 16.12
C ARG A 342 13.75 -24.57 15.37
N THR A 343 13.09 -25.27 14.47
CA THR A 343 13.63 -26.46 13.79
C THR A 343 13.79 -26.22 12.29
N GLN A 344 12.72 -25.74 11.64
CA GLN A 344 12.68 -25.41 10.23
C GLN A 344 12.07 -24.02 10.04
N THR A 345 12.46 -23.36 8.96
CA THR A 345 11.94 -22.04 8.59
C THR A 345 10.57 -22.15 7.96
N THR A 346 9.61 -21.35 8.42
CA THR A 346 8.26 -21.25 7.84
C THR A 346 8.11 -20.01 6.97
N TYR A 347 9.00 -19.04 7.13
CA TYR A 347 9.14 -17.84 6.30
C TYR A 347 10.51 -17.80 5.65
N GLY A 348 10.56 -17.46 4.36
CA GLY A 348 11.82 -17.48 3.62
C GLY A 348 11.65 -17.25 2.13
N ALA A 349 12.77 -17.31 1.42
CA ALA A 349 12.77 -17.33 -0.03
C ALA A 349 11.97 -18.53 -0.55
N PRO A 350 11.24 -18.39 -1.68
CA PRO A 350 10.67 -19.54 -2.36
C PRO A 350 11.80 -20.49 -2.79
N ALA A 351 11.58 -21.79 -2.56
CA ALA A 351 12.54 -22.85 -2.85
C ALA A 351 12.77 -23.08 -4.35
#